data_AF-G4RMA2-F1
#
_entry.id   AF-G4RMA2-F1
#
_cell.length_a   1.000
_cell.length_b   1.000
_cell.length_c   1.000
_cell.angle_alpha   90.00
_cell.angle_beta   90.00
_cell.angle_gamma   90.00
#
_symmetry.space_group_name_H-M   'P 1'
#
loop_
_entity.id
_entity.type
_entity.pdbx_description
1 polymer ?
#
loop_
_entity_poly.entity_id
_entity_poly.type
_entity_poly.pdbx_seq_one_letter_code
_entity_poly.pdbx_strand_id
1 'polypeptide(L)'
;MACERWERLMAWAEREGNKAKALEFKEKLVECIVYQVQSLIAERRLDDAETLIKQGREVANKYAIEELSFHLDLNERRIKSIRERRAAAAKAQSS
;
A
#
# COMPACT_ATOMS: atom_id res chain seq x y z
N MET A 1 10.54 1.79 6.53
CA MET A 1 9.15 1.31 6.40
C MET A 1 9.01 -0.05 7.09
N ALA A 2 7.92 -0.31 7.82
CA ALA A 2 7.75 -1.57 8.56
C ALA A 2 7.76 -2.84 7.67
N CYS A 3 7.55 -2.70 6.36
CA CYS A 3 7.54 -3.81 5.40
C CYS A 3 8.91 -4.16 4.79
N GLU A 4 9.97 -3.37 5.02
CA GLU A 4 11.33 -3.60 4.47
C GLU A 4 11.95 -4.95 4.86
N ARG A 5 11.47 -5.56 5.96
CA ARG A 5 11.90 -6.90 6.35
C ARG A 5 11.59 -7.93 5.25
N TRP A 6 10.44 -7.81 4.59
CA TRP A 6 10.03 -8.75 3.55
C TRP A 6 10.87 -8.61 2.29
N GLU A 7 11.23 -7.38 1.89
CA GLU A 7 12.19 -7.15 0.80
C GLU A 7 13.53 -7.83 1.06
N ARG A 8 14.07 -7.71 2.28
CA ARG A 8 15.33 -8.36 2.67
C ARG A 8 15.25 -9.88 2.63
N LEU A 9 14.17 -10.44 3.15
CA LEU A 9 13.95 -11.88 3.17
C LEU A 9 13.73 -12.46 1.77
N MET A 10 13.00 -11.74 0.92
CA MET A 10 12.81 -12.10 -0.49
C MET A 10 14.15 -12.11 -1.23
N ALA A 11 14.94 -11.03 -1.15
CA ALA A 11 16.26 -10.95 -1.78
C ALA A 11 17.25 -12.00 -1.23
N TRP A 12 17.10 -12.41 0.03
CA TRP A 12 17.86 -13.54 0.57
C TRP A 12 17.41 -14.87 -0.06
N ALA A 13 16.11 -15.16 -0.11
CA ALA A 13 15.58 -16.39 -0.69
C ALA A 13 15.91 -16.54 -2.18
N GLU A 14 15.89 -15.44 -2.94
CA GLU A 14 16.31 -15.43 -4.35
C GLU A 14 17.79 -15.80 -4.52
N ARG A 15 18.67 -15.28 -3.66
CA ARG A 15 20.12 -15.61 -3.69
C ARG A 15 20.39 -17.07 -3.35
N GLU A 16 19.60 -17.68 -2.48
CA GLU A 16 19.68 -19.11 -2.13
C GLU A 16 19.02 -20.02 -3.19
N GLY A 17 18.47 -19.46 -4.28
CA GLY A 17 17.75 -20.22 -5.30
C GLY A 17 16.40 -20.77 -4.82
N ASN A 18 15.92 -20.36 -3.64
CA ASN A 18 14.67 -20.82 -3.06
C ASN A 18 13.47 -20.01 -3.57
N LYS A 19 13.04 -20.33 -4.79
CA LYS A 19 11.93 -19.64 -5.48
C LYS A 19 10.61 -19.67 -4.71
N ALA A 20 10.30 -20.80 -4.05
CA ALA A 20 9.08 -20.93 -3.26
C ALA A 20 9.05 -19.93 -2.10
N LYS A 21 10.19 -19.78 -1.41
CA LYS A 21 10.29 -18.87 -0.28
C LYS A 21 10.35 -17.40 -0.72
N ALA A 22 10.97 -17.12 -1.87
CA ALA A 22 10.93 -15.79 -2.48
C ALA A 22 9.50 -15.36 -2.80
N LEU A 23 8.69 -16.25 -3.38
CA LEU A 23 7.27 -16.00 -3.67
C LEU A 23 6.48 -15.73 -2.37
N GLU A 24 6.63 -16.56 -1.35
CA GLU A 24 5.96 -16.37 -0.05
C GLU A 24 6.31 -14.99 0.56
N PHE A 25 7.57 -14.58 0.52
CA PHE A 25 7.97 -13.27 1.03
C PHE A 25 7.46 -12.11 0.16
N LYS A 26 7.33 -12.31 -1.14
CA LYS A 26 6.70 -11.36 -2.07
C LYS A 26 5.24 -11.13 -1.69
N GLU A 27 4.48 -12.20 -1.44
CA GLU A 27 3.08 -12.12 -0.97
C GLU A 27 2.98 -11.38 0.37
N LYS A 28 3.86 -11.69 1.33
CA LYS A 28 3.89 -11.02 2.64
C LYS A 28 4.25 -9.54 2.56
N LEU A 29 5.08 -9.15 1.59
CA LEU A 29 5.37 -7.74 1.30
C LEU A 29 4.11 -7.00 0.83
N VAL A 30 3.35 -7.60 -0.10
CA VAL A 30 2.08 -7.04 -0.59
C VAL A 30 1.10 -6.88 0.57
N GLU A 31 0.87 -7.96 1.33
CA GLU A 31 -0.05 -7.98 2.48
C GLU A 31 0.29 -6.88 3.49
N CYS A 32 1.58 -6.75 3.84
CA CYS A 32 2.04 -5.74 4.79
C CYS A 32 1.73 -4.30 4.34
N ILE A 33 2.02 -3.97 3.08
CA ILE A 33 1.79 -2.62 2.55
C ILE A 33 0.29 -2.33 2.49
N VAL A 34 -0.49 -3.26 1.93
CA VAL A 34 -1.94 -3.08 1.73
C VAL A 34 -2.66 -2.92 3.07
N TYR A 35 -2.34 -3.75 4.07
CA TYR A 35 -2.97 -3.66 5.39
C TYR A 35 -2.61 -2.36 6.11
N GLN A 36 -1.37 -1.89 6.02
CA GLN A 36 -0.99 -0.61 6.62
C GLN A 36 -1.70 0.57 5.96
N VAL A 37 -1.79 0.60 4.63
CA VAL A 37 -2.56 1.62 3.91
C VAL A 37 -4.03 1.61 4.36
N GLN A 38 -4.64 0.43 4.43
CA GLN A 38 -6.03 0.29 4.86
C GLN A 38 -6.25 0.72 6.33
N SER A 39 -5.31 0.42 7.23
CA SER A 39 -5.36 0.88 8.63
C SER A 39 -5.31 2.40 8.71
N LEU A 40 -4.38 3.04 7.99
CA LEU A 40 -4.27 4.51 7.96
C LEU A 40 -5.54 5.16 7.41
N ILE A 41 -6.15 4.58 6.37
CA ILE A 41 -7.43 5.04 5.84
C ILE A 41 -8.56 4.92 6.88
N ALA A 42 -8.61 3.79 7.61
CA ALA A 42 -9.60 3.56 8.65
C ALA A 42 -9.45 4.55 9.82
N GLU A 43 -8.21 4.84 10.21
CA GLU A 43 -7.82 5.83 11.22
C GLU A 43 -7.97 7.29 10.73
N ARG A 44 -8.42 7.51 9.50
CA ARG A 44 -8.56 8.84 8.87
C ARG A 44 -7.24 9.61 8.68
N ARG A 45 -6.11 8.92 8.75
CA ARG A 45 -4.77 9.45 8.49
C ARG A 45 -4.45 9.40 6.99
N LEU A 46 -5.19 10.20 6.22
CA LEU A 46 -5.20 10.11 4.76
C LEU A 46 -3.87 10.54 4.12
N ASP A 47 -3.20 11.54 4.67
CA ASP A 47 -1.90 12.03 4.15
C ASP A 47 -0.80 10.96 4.35
N ASP A 48 -0.82 10.28 5.49
CA ASP A 48 0.07 9.15 5.77
C ASP A 48 -0.21 7.98 4.82
N ALA A 49 -1.50 7.68 4.58
CA ALA A 49 -1.91 6.63 3.64
C ALA A 49 -1.45 6.95 2.20
N GLU A 50 -1.59 8.20 1.74
CA GLU A 50 -1.09 8.66 0.43
C GLU A 50 0.43 8.57 0.35
N THR A 51 1.14 8.91 1.42
CA THR A 51 2.61 8.76 1.49
C THR A 51 3.03 7.30 1.37
N LEU A 52 2.36 6.40 2.10
CA LEU A 52 2.64 4.97 2.01
C LEU A 52 2.25 4.37 0.65
N ILE A 53 1.19 4.87 0.00
CA ILE A 53 0.84 4.47 -1.37
C ILE A 53 1.96 4.80 -2.35
N LYS A 54 2.55 6.00 -2.26
CA LYS A 54 3.68 6.40 -3.13
C LYS A 54 4.88 5.46 -2.94
N GLN A 55 5.26 5.19 -1.69
CA GLN A 55 6.31 4.24 -1.38
C GLN A 55 5.97 2.82 -1.87
N GLY A 56 4.72 2.40 -1.72
CA GLY A 56 4.23 1.11 -2.22
C GLY A 56 4.34 0.98 -3.74
N ARG A 57 4.13 2.08 -4.50
CA ARG A 57 4.32 2.07 -5.97
C ARG A 57 5.78 1.88 -6.36
N GLU A 58 6.71 2.48 -5.62
CA GLU A 58 8.15 2.27 -5.83
C GLU A 58 8.50 0.79 -5.62
N VAL A 59 7.96 0.16 -4.58
CA VAL A 59 8.14 -1.28 -4.30
C VAL A 59 7.50 -2.13 -5.41
N ALA A 60 6.28 -1.83 -5.83
CA ALA A 60 5.58 -2.56 -6.89
C ALA A 60 6.37 -2.54 -8.21
N ASN A 61 6.92 -1.38 -8.57
CA ASN A 61 7.75 -1.21 -9.77
C ASN A 61 9.07 -1.96 -9.65
N LYS A 62 9.76 -1.81 -8.51
CA LYS A 62 11.06 -2.43 -8.24
C LYS A 62 11.02 -3.96 -8.38
N TYR A 63 9.91 -4.58 -7.96
CA TYR A 63 9.77 -6.04 -7.94
C TYR A 63 8.74 -6.60 -8.92
N ALA A 64 8.26 -5.77 -9.86
CA ALA A 64 7.21 -6.11 -10.82
C ALA A 64 6.03 -6.85 -10.15
N ILE A 65 5.33 -6.16 -9.24
CA ILE A 65 4.20 -6.69 -8.48
C ILE A 65 2.90 -6.03 -8.94
N GLU A 66 2.28 -6.57 -9.98
CA GLU A 66 1.04 -6.01 -10.55
C GLU A 66 -0.12 -5.99 -9.55
N GLU A 67 -0.25 -7.04 -8.72
CA GLU A 67 -1.26 -7.13 -7.68
C GLU A 67 -1.15 -5.98 -6.66
N LEU A 68 0.07 -5.61 -6.28
CA LEU A 68 0.28 -4.48 -5.36
C LEU A 68 -0.19 -3.18 -6.01
N SER A 69 0.18 -2.91 -7.27
CA SER A 69 -0.29 -1.74 -8.01
C SER A 69 -1.82 -1.66 -8.05
N PHE A 70 -2.49 -2.79 -8.31
CA PHE A 70 -3.96 -2.87 -8.30
C PHE A 70 -4.56 -2.47 -6.94
N HIS A 71 -4.04 -3.02 -5.83
CA HIS A 71 -4.54 -2.67 -4.50
C HIS A 71 -4.27 -1.20 -4.13
N LEU A 72 -3.14 -0.64 -4.54
CA LEU A 72 -2.81 0.75 -4.29
C LEU A 72 -3.77 1.69 -5.05
N ASP A 73 -4.11 1.38 -6.30
CA ASP A 73 -5.10 2.13 -7.09
C ASP A 73 -6.49 2.13 -6.43
N LEU A 74 -6.92 0.99 -5.89
CA LEU A 74 -8.19 0.90 -5.15
C LEU A 74 -8.19 1.78 -3.89
N ASN A 75 -7.09 1.77 -3.15
CA ASN A 75 -6.97 2.60 -1.94
C ASN A 75 -6.89 4.09 -2.28
N GLU A 76 -6.22 4.49 -3.36
CA GLU A 76 -6.18 5.87 -3.83
C GLU A 76 -7.59 6.40 -4.19
N ARG A 77 -8.38 5.60 -4.93
CA ARG A 77 -9.79 5.93 -5.21
C ARG A 77 -10.62 6.06 -3.93
N ARG A 78 -10.37 5.19 -2.95
CA ARG A 78 -11.05 5.24 -1.65
C ARG A 78 -10.73 6.54 -0.89
N ILE A 79 -9.46 6.95 -0.87
CA ILE A 79 -9.03 8.22 -0.24
C ILE A 79 -9.71 9.40 -0.92
N LYS A 80 -9.68 9.46 -2.27
CA LYS A 80 -10.36 10.49 -3.05
C LYS A 80 -11.84 10.62 -2.69
N SER A 81 -12.57 9.51 -2.67
CA SER A 81 -13.99 9.47 -2.28
C SER A 81 -14.24 9.98 -0.84
N ILE A 82 -13.33 9.71 0.10
CA ILE A 82 -13.45 10.22 1.48
C ILE A 82 -13.28 11.74 1.50
N ARG A 83 -12.28 12.27 0.80
CA ARG A 83 -12.02 13.72 0.73
C ARG A 83 -13.18 14.47 0.07
N GLU A 84 -13.71 13.96 -1.05
CA GLU A 84 -14.85 14.55 -1.75
C GLU A 84 -16.09 14.64 -0.83
N ARG A 85 -16.40 13.57 -0.10
CA ARG A 85 -17.50 13.57 0.87
C ARG A 85 -17.31 14.60 1.99
N ARG A 86 -16.09 14.75 2.51
CA ARG A 86 -15.78 15.76 3.53
C ARG A 86 -15.96 17.18 3.00
N ALA A 87 -15.48 17.45 1.79
CA ALA A 87 -15.61 18.75 1.15
C ALA A 87 -17.09 19.10 0.87
N ALA A 88 -17.88 18.14 0.41
CA ALA A 88 -19.32 18.32 0.18
C ALA A 88 -20.07 18.62 1.50
N ALA A 89 -19.77 17.87 2.57
CA ALA A 89 -20.36 18.11 3.88
C ALA A 89 -20.02 19.50 4.44
N ALA A 90 -18.78 19.97 4.26
CA ALA A 90 -18.38 21.30 4.70
C ALA A 90 -19.13 22.41 3.96
N LYS A 91 -19.32 22.29 2.65
CA LYS A 91 -20.09 23.26 1.85
C LYS A 91 -21.57 23.32 2.24
N ALA A 92 -22.16 22.18 2.58
CA ALA A 92 -23.55 22.10 3.01
C ALA A 92 -23.79 22.72 4.40
N GLN A 93 -22.77 22.81 5.25
CA GLN A 93 -22.86 23.44 6.58
C GLN A 93 -22.62 24.95 6.56
N SER A 94 -22.05 25.48 5.47
CA SER A 94 -21.78 26.91 5.27
C SER A 94 -22.80 27.63 4.39
N SER A 95 -23.85 26.93 3.94
CA SER A 95 -24.95 27.46 3.11
C SER A 95 -26.24 27.50 3.92
#